data_AF-A0A318Y3U3-F1
#
_entry.id   AF-A0A318Y3U3-F1
#
_cell.length_a   1.000
_cell.length_b   1.000
_cell.length_c   1.000
_cell.angle_alpha   90.00
_cell.angle_beta   90.00
_cell.angle_gamma   90.00
#
_symmetry.space_group_name_H-M   'P 1'
#
loop_
_entity.id
_entity.type
_entity.pdbx_description
1 polymer ?
#
loop_
_entity_poly.entity_id
_entity_poly.type
_entity_poly.pdbx_seq_one_letter_code
_entity_poly.pdbx_strand_id
1 'polypeptide(L)'
;ACKPRYATSTSGTNLLSTFAGFTCVVEQINQMVSRIASNTNLAQRGFELGLDRYICKNPSQGNFVSDKLMATTVEAIAGAVFVEISWVRVALQRIVDALGLAWPDS
;
A
#
# COMPACT_ATOMS: atom_id res chain seq x y z
N ALA A 1 3.64 11.12 -18.13
CA ALA A 1 3.75 11.73 -16.80
C ALA A 1 2.61 12.72 -16.63
N CYS A 2 1.64 12.42 -15.77
CA CYS A 2 0.50 13.30 -15.51
C CYS A 2 0.99 14.46 -14.63
N LYS A 3 1.10 15.67 -15.18
CA LYS A 3 1.64 16.83 -14.47
C LYS A 3 0.60 17.94 -14.39
N PRO A 4 -0.14 18.10 -13.28
CA PRO A 4 -0.85 19.33 -13.01
C PRO A 4 0.14 20.27 -12.34
N ARG A 5 0.71 21.22 -13.10
CA ARG A 5 1.35 22.37 -12.45
C ARG A 5 0.23 23.11 -11.71
N TYR A 6 0.42 23.43 -10.44
CA TYR A 6 -0.38 24.46 -9.78
C TYR A 6 -0.36 25.69 -10.69
N ALA A 7 -1.48 25.93 -11.36
CA ALA A 7 -1.64 27.10 -12.20
C ALA A 7 -1.62 28.30 -11.26
N THR A 8 -0.56 29.09 -11.36
CA THR A 8 -0.44 30.41 -10.77
C THR A 8 -1.73 31.19 -11.00
N SER A 9 -2.24 31.75 -9.91
CA SER A 9 -3.42 32.62 -9.82
C SER A 9 -3.56 33.55 -11.03
N THR A 10 -4.65 33.39 -11.79
CA THR A 10 -5.27 34.50 -12.53
C THR A 10 -6.76 34.18 -12.71
N SER A 11 -7.61 35.13 -12.32
CA SER A 11 -9.06 35.21 -12.48
C SER A 11 -9.69 34.23 -13.51
N GLY A 12 -10.46 33.26 -13.03
CA GLY A 12 -11.38 32.43 -13.84
C GLY A 12 -10.89 31.00 -14.15
N THR A 13 -11.03 30.07 -13.20
CA THR A 13 -10.81 28.64 -13.46
C THR A 13 -11.98 28.05 -14.24
N ASN A 14 -11.76 27.62 -15.48
CA ASN A 14 -12.76 26.90 -16.27
C ASN A 14 -13.00 25.51 -15.67
N LEU A 15 -14.25 25.06 -15.63
CA LEU A 15 -14.67 23.76 -15.06
C LEU A 15 -13.79 22.58 -15.53
N LEU A 16 -13.36 22.61 -16.80
CA LEU A 16 -12.47 21.61 -17.41
C LEU A 16 -11.08 21.51 -16.74
N SER A 17 -10.47 22.62 -16.33
CA SER A 17 -9.18 22.56 -15.62
C SER A 17 -9.33 21.98 -14.21
N THR A 18 -10.46 22.23 -13.56
CA THR A 18 -10.78 21.65 -12.25
C THR A 18 -11.02 20.15 -12.35
N PHE A 19 -11.79 19.71 -13.35
CA PHE A 19 -11.99 18.27 -13.62
C PHE A 19 -10.71 17.56 -14.03
N ALA A 20 -9.87 18.16 -14.87
CA ALA A 20 -8.57 17.59 -15.26
C ALA A 20 -7.59 17.49 -14.08
N GLY A 21 -7.61 18.47 -13.16
CA GLY A 21 -6.86 18.38 -11.92
C GLY A 21 -7.32 17.21 -11.05
N PHE A 22 -8.63 17.01 -10.93
CA PHE A 22 -9.21 15.90 -10.16
C PHE A 22 -8.86 14.53 -10.74
N THR A 23 -9.02 14.32 -12.05
CA THR A 23 -8.69 13.04 -12.70
C THR A 23 -7.22 12.68 -12.56
N CYS A 24 -6.33 13.68 -12.63
CA CYS A 24 -4.90 13.49 -12.43
C CYS A 24 -4.56 13.02 -11.01
N VAL A 25 -5.20 13.60 -10.00
CA VAL A 25 -5.02 13.17 -8.59
C VAL A 25 -5.47 11.73 -8.40
N VAL A 26 -6.63 11.36 -8.94
CA VAL A 26 -7.14 9.98 -8.88
C VAL A 26 -6.18 9.00 -9.55
N GLU A 27 -5.62 9.36 -10.71
CA GLU A 27 -4.65 8.53 -11.42
C GLU A 27 -3.36 8.34 -10.61
N GLN A 28 -2.83 9.41 -10.01
CA GLN A 28 -1.64 9.35 -9.15
C GLN A 28 -1.88 8.48 -7.92
N ILE A 29 -3.04 8.63 -7.27
CA ILE A 29 -3.42 7.80 -6.13
C ILE A 29 -3.49 6.33 -6.55
N ASN A 30 -4.15 6.02 -7.66
CA ASN A 30 -4.27 4.65 -8.16
C ASN A 30 -2.90 4.04 -8.47
N GLN A 31 -2.02 4.76 -9.17
CA GLN A 31 -0.65 4.29 -9.45
C GLN A 31 0.12 3.99 -8.17
N MET A 32 -0.01 4.87 -7.18
CA MET A 32 0.69 4.78 -5.91
C MET A 32 0.18 3.61 -5.06
N VAL A 33 -1.15 3.47 -4.94
CA VAL A 33 -1.80 2.34 -4.26
C VAL A 33 -1.47 1.03 -4.96
N SER A 34 -1.55 0.98 -6.30
CA SER A 34 -1.16 -0.21 -7.06
C SER A 34 0.30 -0.59 -6.84
N ARG A 35 1.19 0.39 -6.66
CA ARG A 35 2.59 0.11 -6.36
C ARG A 35 2.77 -0.50 -4.97
N ILE A 36 2.25 0.16 -3.93
CA ILE A 36 2.44 -0.27 -2.53
C ILE A 36 1.68 -1.56 -2.22
N ALA A 37 0.40 -1.61 -2.60
CA ALA A 37 -0.50 -2.68 -2.18
C ALA A 37 -0.55 -3.84 -3.19
N SER A 38 0.31 -3.86 -4.22
CA SER A 38 0.39 -5.02 -5.11
C SER A 38 0.89 -6.25 -4.36
N ASN A 39 0.33 -7.41 -4.69
CA ASN A 39 0.78 -8.69 -4.13
C ASN A 39 2.29 -8.90 -4.29
N THR A 40 2.87 -8.45 -5.41
CA THR A 40 4.32 -8.51 -5.63
C THR A 40 5.08 -7.69 -4.60
N ASN A 41 4.67 -6.45 -4.34
CA ASN A 41 5.31 -5.61 -3.33
C ASN A 41 5.08 -6.14 -1.91
N LEU A 42 3.86 -6.59 -1.59
CA LEU A 42 3.55 -7.21 -0.29
C LEU A 42 4.39 -8.47 -0.05
N ALA A 43 4.52 -9.33 -1.05
CA ALA A 43 5.35 -10.53 -0.99
C ALA A 43 6.82 -10.16 -0.75
N GLN A 44 7.36 -9.23 -1.55
CA GLN A 44 8.73 -8.76 -1.41
C GLN A 44 8.99 -8.24 0.00
N ARG A 45 8.13 -7.35 0.53
CA ARG A 45 8.26 -6.83 1.90
C ARG A 45 8.18 -7.93 2.95
N GLY A 46 7.26 -8.87 2.80
CA GLY A 46 7.14 -10.00 3.73
C GLY A 46 8.38 -10.87 3.78
N PHE A 47 9.02 -11.14 2.63
CA PHE A 47 10.29 -11.84 2.58
C PHE A 47 11.47 -11.02 3.13
N GLU A 48 11.55 -9.72 2.83
CA GLU A 48 12.55 -8.80 3.38
C GLU A 48 12.51 -8.77 4.93
N LEU A 49 11.32 -8.88 5.50
CA LEU A 49 11.09 -8.94 6.95
C LEU A 49 11.26 -10.36 7.54
N GLY A 50 11.52 -11.37 6.70
CA GLY A 50 11.71 -12.76 7.14
C GLY A 50 10.45 -13.44 7.66
N LEU A 51 9.27 -13.00 7.21
CA LEU A 51 7.98 -13.55 7.66
C LEU A 51 7.79 -15.02 7.26
N ASP A 52 8.51 -15.48 6.23
CA ASP A 52 8.50 -16.86 5.74
C ASP A 52 8.90 -17.89 6.81
N ARG A 53 9.67 -17.45 7.80
CA ARG A 53 10.12 -18.26 8.94
C ARG A 53 9.03 -18.49 9.97
N TYR A 54 8.01 -17.64 9.99
CA TYR A 54 6.90 -17.69 10.94
C TYR A 54 5.64 -18.32 10.34
N ILE A 55 5.67 -18.65 9.05
CA ILE A 55 4.57 -19.37 8.39
C ILE A 55 4.65 -20.85 8.79
N CYS A 56 3.61 -21.35 9.45
CA CYS A 56 3.43 -22.78 9.71
C CYS A 56 3.15 -23.49 8.39
N LYS A 57 4.13 -24.23 7.88
CA LYS A 57 4.04 -24.96 6.61
C LYS A 57 3.47 -26.34 6.82
N ASN A 58 2.70 -26.82 5.84
CA ASN A 58 2.41 -28.25 5.76
C ASN A 58 3.70 -29.00 5.36
N PRO A 59 4.17 -30.01 6.12
CA PRO A 59 5.38 -30.77 5.78
C PRO A 59 5.41 -31.30 4.34
N SER A 60 4.25 -31.62 3.78
CA SER A 60 4.09 -32.11 2.41
C SER A 60 4.35 -31.07 1.32
N GLN A 61 4.35 -29.77 1.65
CA GLN A 61 4.63 -28.67 0.71
C GLN A 61 6.13 -28.29 0.67
N GLY A 62 6.95 -28.95 1.48
CA GLY A 62 8.37 -28.64 1.61
C GLY A 62 8.61 -27.26 2.22
N ASN A 63 9.76 -26.66 1.93
CA ASN A 63 10.17 -25.41 2.57
C ASN A 63 9.76 -24.15 1.79
N PHE A 64 8.97 -24.29 0.73
CA PHE A 64 8.62 -23.23 -0.20
C PHE A 64 7.42 -22.40 0.29
N VAL A 65 7.53 -21.07 0.20
CA VAL A 65 6.44 -20.12 0.41
C VAL A 65 6.25 -19.37 -0.90
N SER A 66 5.04 -19.37 -1.45
CA SER A 66 4.75 -18.63 -2.68
C SER A 66 4.54 -17.15 -2.41
N ASP A 67 4.79 -16.29 -3.40
CA ASP A 67 4.52 -14.85 -3.32
C ASP A 67 3.08 -14.56 -2.92
N LYS A 68 2.13 -15.33 -3.46
CA LYS A 68 0.71 -15.19 -3.12
C LYS A 68 0.45 -15.49 -1.65
N LEU A 69 1.05 -16.56 -1.11
CA LEU A 69 0.92 -16.90 0.31
C LEU A 69 1.57 -15.84 1.20
N MET A 70 2.73 -15.32 0.80
CA MET A 70 3.41 -14.25 1.54
C MET A 70 2.60 -12.96 1.55
N ALA A 71 2.08 -12.52 0.40
CA ALA A 71 1.23 -11.34 0.30
C ALA A 71 -0.01 -11.46 1.19
N THR A 72 -0.73 -12.59 1.11
CA THR A 72 -1.89 -12.85 1.98
C THR A 72 -1.51 -12.90 3.46
N THR A 73 -0.30 -13.36 3.79
CA THR A 73 0.21 -13.35 5.17
C THR A 73 0.38 -11.92 5.68
N VAL A 74 0.99 -11.04 4.86
CA VAL A 74 1.16 -9.61 5.19
C VAL A 74 -0.19 -8.91 5.35
N GLU A 75 -1.15 -9.16 4.45
CA GLU A 75 -2.53 -8.66 4.55
C GLU A 75 -3.22 -9.13 5.82
N ALA A 76 -3.07 -10.41 6.16
CA ALA A 76 -3.68 -11.00 7.36
C ALA A 76 -3.09 -10.39 8.65
N ILE A 77 -1.78 -10.14 8.72
CA ILE A 77 -1.16 -9.47 9.87
C ILE A 77 -1.70 -8.04 10.00
N ALA A 78 -1.72 -7.27 8.90
CA ALA A 78 -2.26 -5.92 8.93
C ALA A 78 -3.73 -5.90 9.37
N GLY A 79 -4.55 -6.82 8.86
CA GLY A 79 -5.95 -6.98 9.22
C GLY A 79 -6.15 -7.39 10.69
N ALA A 80 -5.38 -8.36 11.18
CA ALA A 80 -5.47 -8.84 12.57
C ALA A 80 -5.12 -7.73 13.57
N VAL A 81 -4.04 -7.00 13.29
CA VAL A 81 -3.61 -5.87 14.11
C VAL A 81 -4.66 -4.76 14.10
N PHE A 82 -5.25 -4.48 12.94
CA PHE A 82 -6.30 -3.46 12.82
C PHE A 82 -7.54 -3.78 13.68
N VAL A 83 -7.90 -5.06 13.77
CA VAL A 83 -8.97 -5.53 14.66
C VAL A 83 -8.57 -5.41 16.14
N GLU A 84 -7.37 -5.84 16.50
CA GLU A 84 -6.85 -5.84 17.89
C GLU A 84 -6.80 -4.44 18.50
N ILE A 85 -6.37 -3.44 17.72
CA ILE A 85 -6.21 -2.06 18.20
C ILE A 85 -7.52 -1.29 18.30
N SER A 86 -8.69 -1.94 18.19
CA SER A 86 -10.01 -1.29 18.23
C SER A 86 -10.11 -0.09 17.29
N TRP A 87 -9.55 -0.20 16.06
CA TRP A 87 -9.61 0.85 15.04
C TRP A 87 -8.80 2.13 15.35
N VAL A 88 -7.85 2.07 16.30
CA VAL A 88 -6.96 3.21 16.60
C VAL A 88 -5.98 3.48 15.46
N ARG A 89 -6.23 4.55 14.70
CA ARG A 89 -5.45 4.96 13.51
C ARG A 89 -3.93 5.07 13.76
N VAL A 90 -3.51 5.50 14.94
CA VAL A 90 -2.09 5.68 15.28
C VAL A 90 -1.33 4.35 15.31
N ALA A 91 -1.96 3.29 15.82
CA ALA A 91 -1.35 1.97 15.88
C ALA A 91 -1.35 1.29 14.49
N LEU A 92 -2.35 1.58 13.65
CA LEU A 92 -2.34 1.16 12.25
C LEU A 92 -1.16 1.76 11.49
N GLN A 93 -0.91 3.07 11.66
CA GLN A 93 0.21 3.74 10.98
C GLN A 93 1.55 3.09 11.31
N ARG A 94 1.81 2.81 12.59
CA ARG A 94 3.04 2.14 13.05
C ARG A 94 3.28 0.80 12.37
N ILE A 95 2.22 0.05 12.08
CA ILE A 95 2.31 -1.27 11.47
C ILE A 95 2.48 -1.17 9.97
N VAL A 96 1.77 -0.24 9.33
CA VAL A 96 1.97 0.08 7.91
C VAL A 96 3.41 0.56 7.67
N ASP A 97 3.98 1.35 8.59
CA ASP A 97 5.38 1.77 8.56
C ASP A 97 6.33 0.58 8.75
N ALA A 98 6.08 -0.27 9.76
CA ALA A 98 6.90 -1.45 10.04
C ALA A 98 6.88 -2.48 8.88
N LEU A 99 5.76 -2.59 8.16
CA LEU A 99 5.63 -3.41 6.95
C LEU A 99 6.25 -2.74 5.71
N GLY A 100 6.74 -1.49 5.83
CA GLY A 100 7.31 -0.74 4.73
C GLY A 100 6.28 -0.39 3.65
N LEU A 101 5.02 -0.25 4.05
CA LEU A 101 3.84 0.05 3.23
C LEU A 101 3.34 1.49 3.41
N ALA A 102 4.09 2.31 4.15
CA ALA A 102 3.80 3.72 4.33
C ALA A 102 3.70 4.44 2.98
N TRP A 103 2.83 5.45 2.93
CA TRP A 103 2.86 6.39 1.83
C TRP A 103 4.23 7.07 1.80
N PRO A 104 4.90 7.21 0.65
CA PRO A 104 6.14 7.97 0.57
C PRO A 104 5.85 9.39 1.03
N ASP A 105 6.70 9.93 1.88
CA ASP A 105 6.63 11.33 2.27
C ASP A 105 6.57 12.19 0.99
N SER A 106 5.56 13.05 0.94
CA SER A 106 5.28 13.99 -0.15
C SER A 106 6.41 14.99 -0.35
#